data_AF-A0A7C1QEJ3-F1
#
_entry.id   AF-A0A7C1QEJ3-F1
#
_cell.length_a   1.000
_cell.length_b   1.000
_cell.length_c   1.000
_cell.angle_alpha   90.00
_cell.angle_beta   90.00
_cell.angle_gamma   90.00
#
_symmetry.space_group_name_H-M   'P 1'
#
loop_
_entity.id
_entity.type
_entity.pdbx_description
1 polymer ?
#
loop_
_entity_poly.entity_id
_entity_poly.type
_entity_poly.pdbx_seq_one_letter_code
_entity_poly.pdbx_strand_id
1 'polypeptide(L)'
;HITVTDSTCFICHFKESEHYPKISDCNHCHHKEDLISEKTSRFNHSLVFEEGFECDKCHSNTIIGDGIVPRENCYKCHWKTDRLDKYDDTDLIHYEHIFSHKIECNQCHLDIQHKIIKDIEAISECKTCHIDYHKAQKILFLGEGGKGVSHPVPNIMLEKGLSCKGCHIFHEETGGKVIKSETLISKAAACESCHGKGFARIMKDWEISTEKKLSSIRTIYEKASDELKHTKSVQKEKAQKLLEEAAFNIDIVERGKSVHNVEYSQELLTASYNIVVEALSFIGSSYKPKSFLGVAKEIPTQCSNCHSGIEEINTQIFGLDFPHKKHLIEQKIQCSTCHSNVRKHGEFIASKQGCAVCHHKDTEKDCTACHKLQTMFYEGGQLEGHNIPMDIMFEAEIECTGCHLDSRDQIYRPDKNKCVDCHEDEYGEIFLEWQNSVKDLIRSLKTTLAERKKLNLSKEEQAQLLNIEKSLKNIELDGSSGIHNYTAIDEMLTNFQITLKSMGKNTANEQKKIY
;
A
#
# COMPACT_ATOMS: atom_id res chain seq x y z
N HIS A 1 41.41 -36.56 -13.63
CA HIS A 1 40.51 -35.41 -13.54
C HIS A 1 39.15 -35.97 -13.19
N ILE A 2 38.51 -35.44 -12.15
CA ILE A 2 37.13 -35.76 -11.80
C ILE A 2 36.24 -34.86 -12.65
N THR A 3 35.10 -35.37 -13.10
CA THR A 3 34.19 -34.55 -13.89
C THR A 3 33.48 -33.55 -12.98
N VAL A 4 33.65 -32.25 -13.25
CA VAL A 4 32.95 -31.20 -12.51
C VAL A 4 31.54 -31.08 -13.08
N THR A 5 30.56 -31.51 -12.30
CA THR A 5 29.13 -31.38 -12.58
C THR A 5 28.45 -30.61 -11.46
N ASP A 6 27.21 -30.13 -11.68
CA ASP A 6 26.44 -29.46 -10.64
C ASP A 6 26.31 -30.31 -9.37
N SER A 7 26.07 -31.63 -9.50
CA SER A 7 26.03 -32.56 -8.34
C SER A 7 27.37 -32.61 -7.61
N THR A 8 28.49 -32.66 -8.34
CA THR A 8 29.85 -32.61 -7.76
C THR A 8 30.08 -31.31 -7.00
N CYS A 9 29.64 -30.18 -7.56
CA CYS A 9 29.72 -28.86 -6.92
C CYS A 9 28.89 -28.82 -5.64
N PHE A 10 27.64 -29.31 -5.66
CA PHE A 10 26.77 -29.30 -4.49
C PHE A 10 27.30 -30.18 -3.36
N ILE A 11 27.81 -31.38 -3.67
CA ILE A 11 28.42 -32.26 -2.66
C ILE A 11 29.64 -31.60 -2.02
N CYS A 12 30.47 -30.92 -2.81
CA CYS A 12 31.66 -30.25 -2.31
C CYS A 12 31.35 -28.97 -1.53
N HIS A 13 30.32 -28.22 -1.93
CA HIS A 13 30.06 -26.88 -1.40
C HIS A 13 28.98 -26.81 -0.31
N PHE A 14 28.07 -27.78 -0.24
CA PHE A 14 26.96 -27.78 0.72
C PHE A 14 27.06 -28.84 1.82
N LYS A 15 27.91 -29.86 1.67
CA LYS A 15 28.15 -30.80 2.76
C LYS A 15 28.98 -30.12 3.85
N GLU A 16 28.52 -30.18 5.10
CA GLU A 16 29.25 -29.63 6.23
C GLU A 16 30.66 -30.24 6.33
N SER A 17 31.66 -29.36 6.44
CA SER A 17 33.07 -29.73 6.56
C SER A 17 33.76 -28.81 7.56
N GLU A 18 34.50 -29.39 8.51
CA GLU A 18 35.29 -28.65 9.50
C GLU A 18 36.42 -27.82 8.85
N HIS A 19 36.84 -28.18 7.63
CA HIS A 19 37.97 -27.55 6.96
C HIS A 19 37.61 -26.34 6.10
N TYR A 20 36.34 -26.21 5.70
CA TYR A 20 35.93 -25.16 4.76
C TYR A 20 34.54 -24.57 5.07
N PRO A 21 34.39 -23.83 6.19
CA PRO A 21 33.09 -23.36 6.68
C PRO A 21 32.42 -22.26 5.83
N LYS A 22 33.09 -21.72 4.80
CA LYS A 22 32.61 -20.57 3.98
C LYS A 22 32.39 -20.88 2.50
N ILE A 23 32.48 -22.14 2.09
CA ILE A 23 32.40 -22.51 0.67
C ILE A 23 30.95 -22.40 0.10
N SER A 24 29.96 -22.17 0.96
CA SER A 24 28.53 -22.13 0.65
C SER A 24 27.95 -20.74 0.37
N ASP A 25 28.76 -19.67 0.29
CA ASP A 25 28.26 -18.33 -0.02
C ASP A 25 27.58 -18.29 -1.41
N CYS A 26 26.34 -17.78 -1.47
CA CYS A 26 25.53 -17.80 -2.69
C CYS A 26 26.24 -17.12 -3.88
N ASN A 27 27.01 -16.06 -3.60
CA ASN A 27 27.72 -15.26 -4.60
C ASN A 27 28.89 -16.01 -5.28
N HIS A 28 29.27 -17.18 -4.80
CA HIS A 28 30.27 -18.01 -5.47
C HIS A 28 29.77 -18.60 -6.79
N CYS A 29 28.47 -18.91 -6.87
CA CYS A 29 27.83 -19.47 -8.07
C CYS A 29 26.84 -18.47 -8.69
N HIS A 30 26.31 -17.52 -7.92
CA HIS A 30 25.35 -16.54 -8.39
C HIS A 30 25.97 -15.15 -8.51
N HIS A 31 26.32 -14.76 -9.73
CA HIS A 31 26.92 -13.46 -9.99
C HIS A 31 25.87 -12.36 -10.11
N LYS A 32 26.22 -11.15 -9.64
CA LYS A 32 25.31 -10.00 -9.61
C LYS A 32 24.77 -9.67 -11.00
N GLU A 33 25.63 -9.73 -12.01
CA GLU A 33 25.32 -9.40 -13.40
C GLU A 33 24.19 -10.26 -13.97
N ASP A 34 24.17 -11.54 -13.60
CA ASP A 34 23.14 -12.50 -14.03
C ASP A 34 21.81 -12.27 -13.31
N LEU A 35 21.86 -11.79 -12.07
CA LEU A 35 20.69 -11.58 -11.21
C LEU A 35 19.98 -10.24 -11.40
N ILE A 36 20.67 -9.23 -11.94
CA ILE A 36 20.08 -7.91 -12.26
C ILE A 36 19.60 -7.79 -13.71
N SER A 37 20.04 -8.70 -14.59
CA SER A 37 19.67 -8.66 -16.01
C SER A 37 18.27 -9.21 -16.25
N GLU A 38 17.43 -8.46 -16.97
CA GLU A 38 16.08 -8.87 -17.36
C GLU A 38 16.04 -10.03 -18.37
N LYS A 39 17.18 -10.36 -18.99
CA LYS A 39 17.30 -11.47 -19.95
C LYS A 39 17.56 -12.82 -19.26
N THR A 40 18.22 -12.77 -18.12
CA THR A 40 18.75 -13.95 -17.41
C THR A 40 17.99 -14.21 -16.12
N SER A 41 17.52 -13.16 -15.45
CA SER A 41 16.72 -13.28 -14.24
C SER A 41 15.25 -13.02 -14.49
N ARG A 42 14.39 -13.83 -13.87
CA ARG A 42 12.94 -13.60 -13.84
C ARG A 42 12.56 -12.39 -12.99
N PHE A 43 13.45 -11.95 -12.08
CA PHE A 43 13.27 -10.79 -11.21
C PHE A 43 14.56 -10.00 -11.12
N ASN A 44 14.48 -8.68 -11.26
CA ASN A 44 15.66 -7.84 -11.13
C ASN A 44 16.03 -7.67 -9.64
N HIS A 45 17.19 -8.21 -9.25
CA HIS A 45 17.68 -8.15 -7.87
C HIS A 45 18.40 -6.83 -7.52
N SER A 46 18.31 -5.78 -8.34
CA SER A 46 19.01 -4.50 -8.07
C SER A 46 18.74 -3.96 -6.67
N LEU A 47 17.47 -3.98 -6.25
CA LEU A 47 17.07 -3.54 -4.91
C LEU A 47 17.70 -4.40 -3.81
N VAL A 48 17.81 -5.72 -4.01
CA VAL A 48 18.44 -6.64 -3.05
C VAL A 48 19.90 -6.25 -2.81
N PHE A 49 20.63 -5.92 -3.88
CA PHE A 49 22.02 -5.47 -3.79
C PHE A 49 22.16 -4.03 -3.27
N GLU A 50 21.25 -3.12 -3.62
CA GLU A 50 21.23 -1.74 -3.15
C GLU A 50 20.96 -1.64 -1.65
N GLU A 51 20.02 -2.44 -1.15
CA GLU A 51 19.63 -2.49 0.27
C GLU A 51 20.47 -3.47 1.11
N GLY A 52 21.37 -4.24 0.46
CA GLY A 52 22.26 -5.20 1.13
C GLY A 52 21.53 -6.36 1.81
N PHE A 53 20.50 -6.91 1.16
CA PHE A 53 19.78 -8.07 1.70
C PHE A 53 20.54 -9.37 1.46
N GLU A 54 20.70 -10.16 2.52
CA GLU A 54 21.18 -11.54 2.44
C GLU A 54 20.21 -12.41 1.65
N CYS A 55 20.73 -13.38 0.88
CA CYS A 55 19.93 -14.20 -0.01
C CYS A 55 18.93 -15.09 0.75
N ASP A 56 19.31 -15.55 1.94
CA ASP A 56 18.51 -16.41 2.83
C ASP A 56 17.29 -15.70 3.42
N LYS A 57 17.27 -14.36 3.41
CA LYS A 57 16.11 -13.53 3.76
C LYS A 57 14.88 -13.90 2.91
N CYS A 58 15.09 -14.25 1.64
CA CYS A 58 14.04 -14.70 0.74
C CYS A 58 14.13 -16.20 0.43
N HIS A 59 15.34 -16.75 0.35
CA HIS A 59 15.61 -18.13 -0.06
C HIS A 59 16.06 -18.98 1.13
N SER A 60 15.17 -19.14 2.12
CA SER A 60 15.52 -19.70 3.43
C SER A 60 15.76 -21.23 3.46
N ASN A 61 15.35 -21.96 2.42
CA ASN A 61 15.63 -23.39 2.29
C ASN A 61 15.86 -23.76 0.82
N THR A 62 17.12 -23.74 0.37
CA THR A 62 17.51 -23.98 -1.02
C THR A 62 18.27 -25.28 -1.22
N ILE A 63 18.66 -25.97 -0.14
CA ILE A 63 19.50 -27.17 -0.16
C ILE A 63 18.65 -28.31 0.39
N ILE A 64 18.52 -29.39 -0.38
CA ILE A 64 17.79 -30.60 0.04
C ILE A 64 18.74 -31.79 -0.03
N GLY A 65 18.86 -32.49 1.10
CA GLY A 65 19.83 -33.57 1.28
C GLY A 65 21.11 -33.06 1.92
N ASP A 66 21.82 -33.97 2.60
CA ASP A 66 23.04 -33.72 3.36
C ASP A 66 24.29 -34.30 2.68
N GLY A 67 24.11 -34.97 1.53
CA GLY A 67 25.18 -35.68 0.85
C GLY A 67 25.82 -36.75 1.73
N ILE A 68 25.04 -37.39 2.61
CA ILE A 68 25.53 -38.50 3.41
C ILE A 68 26.05 -39.61 2.51
N VAL A 69 27.02 -40.36 3.02
CA VAL A 69 27.56 -41.55 2.35
C VAL A 69 26.99 -42.75 3.09
N PRO A 70 25.94 -43.42 2.60
CA PRO A 70 25.40 -44.57 3.30
C PRO A 70 26.39 -45.75 3.26
N ARG A 71 26.49 -46.51 4.36
CA ARG A 71 27.42 -47.67 4.45
C ARG A 71 27.14 -48.71 3.35
N GLU A 72 25.90 -48.80 2.89
CA GLU A 72 25.51 -49.68 1.81
C GLU A 72 26.22 -49.39 0.48
N ASN A 73 26.62 -48.13 0.23
CA ASN A 73 27.37 -47.77 -0.97
C ASN A 73 28.76 -48.40 -0.99
N CYS A 74 29.35 -48.71 0.17
CA CYS A 74 30.65 -49.37 0.26
C CYS A 74 30.60 -50.82 -0.24
N TYR A 75 29.47 -51.52 -0.05
CA TYR A 75 29.29 -52.92 -0.46
C TYR A 75 29.19 -53.11 -1.97
N LYS A 76 29.03 -52.03 -2.74
CA LYS A 76 29.06 -52.08 -4.22
C LYS A 76 30.42 -52.54 -4.74
N CYS A 77 31.50 -52.32 -3.98
CA CYS A 77 32.86 -52.67 -4.38
C CYS A 77 33.64 -53.45 -3.30
N HIS A 78 33.33 -53.27 -2.01
CA HIS A 78 34.05 -53.93 -0.90
C HIS A 78 33.20 -55.05 -0.28
N TRP A 79 33.60 -56.30 -0.51
CA TRP A 79 32.93 -57.49 0.04
C TRP A 79 33.53 -57.99 1.37
N LYS A 80 34.75 -57.56 1.73
CA LYS A 80 35.43 -57.94 2.98
C LYS A 80 35.27 -56.84 4.04
N THR A 81 34.95 -57.23 5.28
CA THR A 81 34.61 -56.31 6.37
C THR A 81 35.78 -55.50 6.91
N ASP A 82 37.00 -56.04 6.82
CA ASP A 82 38.21 -55.44 7.44
C ASP A 82 38.53 -54.01 6.95
N ARG A 83 38.03 -53.63 5.76
CA ARG A 83 38.20 -52.27 5.21
C ARG A 83 37.10 -51.31 5.65
N LEU A 84 35.93 -51.83 6.03
CA LEU A 84 34.78 -51.05 6.47
C LEU A 84 34.93 -50.56 7.91
N ASP A 85 35.82 -51.16 8.68
CA ASP A 85 36.19 -50.70 10.02
C ASP A 85 36.84 -49.30 10.01
N LYS A 86 37.34 -48.87 8.84
CA LYS A 86 37.90 -47.54 8.61
C LYS A 86 36.92 -46.57 7.96
N TYR A 87 35.62 -46.89 7.98
CA TYR A 87 34.57 -46.06 7.37
C TYR A 87 34.57 -44.61 7.88
N ASP A 88 34.91 -44.39 9.14
CA ASP A 88 34.91 -43.05 9.75
C ASP A 88 36.21 -42.25 9.44
N ASP A 89 37.21 -42.87 8.81
CA ASP A 89 38.45 -42.21 8.40
C ASP A 89 38.27 -41.53 7.03
N THR A 90 37.65 -40.34 7.06
CA THR A 90 37.25 -39.62 5.85
C THR A 90 38.44 -39.19 4.98
N ASP A 91 39.59 -38.84 5.57
CA ASP A 91 40.80 -38.47 4.84
C ASP A 91 41.38 -39.65 4.07
N LEU A 92 41.47 -40.81 4.72
CA LEU A 92 41.92 -42.04 4.06
C LEU A 92 40.97 -42.42 2.90
N ILE A 93 39.66 -42.32 3.12
CA ILE A 93 38.66 -42.65 2.11
C ILE A 93 38.78 -41.72 0.91
N HIS A 94 38.89 -40.40 1.12
CA HIS A 94 39.05 -39.45 0.03
C HIS A 94 40.40 -39.63 -0.67
N TYR A 95 41.50 -39.83 0.06
CA TYR A 95 42.82 -40.04 -0.54
C TYR A 95 42.82 -41.27 -1.46
N GLU A 96 42.35 -42.42 -0.96
CA GLU A 96 42.36 -43.63 -1.77
C GLU A 96 41.36 -43.57 -2.92
N HIS A 97 40.09 -43.25 -2.66
CA HIS A 97 39.07 -43.36 -3.71
C HIS A 97 39.10 -42.18 -4.68
N ILE A 98 39.29 -40.96 -4.19
CA ILE A 98 39.21 -39.74 -4.99
C ILE A 98 40.58 -39.36 -5.56
N PHE A 99 41.63 -39.32 -4.73
CA PHE A 99 42.97 -38.94 -5.20
C PHE A 99 43.67 -40.06 -5.95
N SER A 100 43.75 -41.27 -5.40
CA SER A 100 44.48 -42.39 -6.04
C SER A 100 43.69 -43.04 -7.18
N HIS A 101 42.39 -43.29 -6.98
CA HIS A 101 41.58 -44.08 -7.93
C HIS A 101 40.58 -43.27 -8.77
N LYS A 102 40.45 -41.96 -8.55
CA LYS A 102 39.59 -41.04 -9.33
C LYS A 102 38.12 -41.46 -9.40
N ILE A 103 37.59 -42.03 -8.33
CA ILE A 103 36.17 -42.35 -8.19
C ILE A 103 35.35 -41.06 -8.11
N GLU A 104 34.21 -41.01 -8.81
CA GLU A 104 33.30 -39.86 -8.80
C GLU A 104 32.54 -39.77 -7.47
N CYS A 105 32.32 -38.54 -6.98
CA CYS A 105 31.74 -38.29 -5.65
C CYS A 105 30.35 -38.93 -5.47
N ASN A 106 29.52 -38.90 -6.52
CA ASN A 106 28.16 -39.45 -6.53
C ASN A 106 28.10 -40.99 -6.47
N GLN A 107 29.23 -41.69 -6.62
CA GLN A 107 29.29 -43.14 -6.40
C GLN A 107 29.19 -43.47 -4.90
N CYS A 108 29.55 -42.51 -4.03
CA CYS A 108 29.56 -42.67 -2.59
C CYS A 108 28.50 -41.78 -1.90
N HIS A 109 28.41 -40.51 -2.29
CA HIS A 109 27.49 -39.55 -1.69
C HIS A 109 26.11 -39.64 -2.34
N LEU A 110 25.06 -39.48 -1.52
CA LEU A 110 23.73 -39.17 -2.03
C LEU A 110 23.72 -37.77 -2.69
N ASP A 111 22.86 -37.59 -3.68
CA ASP A 111 22.73 -36.31 -4.37
C ASP A 111 22.18 -35.22 -3.44
N ILE A 112 22.79 -34.04 -3.50
CA ILE A 112 22.26 -32.81 -2.92
C ILE A 112 21.52 -32.06 -4.01
N GLN A 113 20.26 -31.67 -3.77
CA GLN A 113 19.52 -30.81 -4.68
C GLN A 113 19.62 -29.35 -4.26
N HIS A 114 19.89 -28.47 -5.22
CA HIS A 114 19.84 -27.02 -5.02
C HIS A 114 18.70 -26.40 -5.83
N LYS A 115 17.64 -25.95 -5.15
CA LYS A 115 16.47 -25.33 -5.81
C LYS A 115 15.68 -24.46 -4.85
N ILE A 116 14.99 -23.45 -5.38
CA ILE A 116 14.02 -22.66 -4.60
C ILE A 116 12.80 -23.55 -4.30
N ILE A 117 12.63 -23.90 -3.03
CA ILE A 117 11.48 -24.64 -2.53
C ILE A 117 10.28 -23.68 -2.44
N LYS A 118 9.12 -24.12 -2.94
CA LYS A 118 7.85 -23.37 -2.86
C LYS A 118 6.83 -24.03 -1.93
N ASP A 119 7.28 -24.98 -1.13
CA ASP A 119 6.46 -25.72 -0.18
C ASP A 119 6.68 -25.17 1.23
N ILE A 120 5.66 -24.51 1.77
CA ILE A 120 5.64 -23.96 3.13
C ILE A 120 5.95 -25.02 4.19
N GLU A 121 5.55 -26.29 3.97
CA GLU A 121 5.82 -27.36 4.94
C GLU A 121 7.30 -27.72 5.02
N ALA A 122 8.02 -27.65 3.91
CA ALA A 122 9.47 -27.84 3.87
C ALA A 122 10.25 -26.59 4.33
N ILE A 123 9.58 -25.43 4.38
CA ILE A 123 10.18 -24.12 4.69
C ILE A 123 10.05 -23.76 6.18
N SER A 124 9.18 -24.43 6.94
CA SER A 124 8.94 -24.08 8.33
C SER A 124 8.62 -25.31 9.20
N GLU A 125 9.51 -25.62 10.14
CA GLU A 125 9.35 -26.68 11.15
C GLU A 125 8.30 -26.32 12.24
N CYS A 126 7.22 -25.63 11.88
CA CYS A 126 6.21 -25.17 12.83
C CYS A 126 5.37 -26.33 13.42
N LYS A 127 5.38 -27.50 12.76
CA LYS A 127 4.66 -28.70 13.21
C LYS A 127 5.18 -29.23 14.56
N THR A 128 6.40 -28.87 14.94
CA THR A 128 7.08 -29.41 16.14
C THR A 128 6.57 -28.77 17.44
N CYS A 129 6.00 -27.56 17.38
CA CYS A 129 5.60 -26.82 18.60
C CYS A 129 4.08 -26.59 18.71
N HIS A 130 3.36 -26.27 17.63
CA HIS A 130 1.89 -26.09 17.66
C HIS A 130 1.19 -26.52 16.36
N ILE A 131 0.42 -27.61 16.44
CA ILE A 131 -0.10 -28.34 15.27
C ILE A 131 -1.22 -27.57 14.52
N ASP A 132 -1.99 -26.73 15.22
CA ASP A 132 -3.15 -26.02 14.64
C ASP A 132 -3.06 -24.48 14.66
N TYR A 133 -2.04 -23.91 15.31
CA TYR A 133 -1.99 -22.46 15.56
C TYR A 133 -1.93 -21.63 14.27
N HIS A 134 -1.20 -22.11 13.26
CA HIS A 134 -0.99 -21.41 11.99
C HIS A 134 -1.86 -21.91 10.82
N LYS A 135 -2.89 -22.72 11.10
CA LYS A 135 -3.70 -23.36 10.05
C LYS A 135 -4.39 -22.35 9.14
N ALA A 136 -4.95 -21.28 9.71
CA ALA A 136 -5.66 -20.25 8.95
C ALA A 136 -4.70 -19.44 8.07
N GLN A 137 -3.55 -19.04 8.62
CA GLN A 137 -2.49 -18.32 7.91
C GLN A 137 -1.95 -19.17 6.75
N LYS A 138 -1.75 -20.47 6.96
CA LYS A 138 -1.30 -21.40 5.92
C LYS A 138 -2.33 -21.55 4.80
N ILE A 139 -3.62 -21.73 5.15
CA ILE A 139 -4.72 -21.79 4.17
C ILE A 139 -4.75 -20.51 3.31
N LEU A 140 -4.61 -19.34 3.93
CA LEU A 140 -4.56 -18.08 3.21
C LEU A 140 -3.32 -17.99 2.32
N PHE A 141 -2.13 -18.25 2.87
CA PHE A 141 -0.86 -18.07 2.15
C PHE A 141 -0.71 -19.05 0.97
N LEU A 142 -1.16 -20.31 1.14
CA LEU A 142 -1.27 -21.29 0.04
C LEU A 142 -2.41 -20.98 -0.93
N GLY A 143 -3.44 -20.28 -0.48
CA GLY A 143 -4.61 -19.98 -1.29
C GLY A 143 -5.48 -21.20 -1.57
N GLU A 144 -5.49 -22.20 -0.68
CA GLU A 144 -6.23 -23.46 -0.87
C GLU A 144 -6.92 -23.92 0.41
N GLY A 145 -7.98 -24.74 0.29
CA GLY A 145 -8.68 -25.35 1.43
C GLY A 145 -9.97 -24.65 1.88
N GLY A 146 -10.34 -23.53 1.25
CA GLY A 146 -11.61 -22.84 1.46
C GLY A 146 -12.80 -23.60 0.88
N LYS A 147 -14.00 -23.32 1.40
CA LYS A 147 -15.26 -23.91 0.94
C LYS A 147 -15.91 -23.04 -0.13
N GLY A 148 -16.40 -23.65 -1.20
CA GLY A 148 -17.08 -22.93 -2.29
C GLY A 148 -16.18 -22.06 -3.16
N VAL A 149 -14.86 -22.30 -3.16
CA VAL A 149 -13.90 -21.64 -4.07
C VAL A 149 -13.47 -22.62 -5.17
N SER A 150 -13.43 -22.16 -6.42
CA SER A 150 -13.29 -23.02 -7.61
C SER A 150 -11.86 -23.45 -7.94
N HIS A 151 -10.85 -22.67 -7.54
CA HIS A 151 -9.45 -22.94 -7.83
C HIS A 151 -8.55 -22.40 -6.73
N PRO A 152 -7.34 -22.96 -6.54
CA PRO A 152 -6.34 -22.36 -5.68
C PRO A 152 -5.96 -20.95 -6.15
N VAL A 153 -5.75 -20.02 -5.23
CA VAL A 153 -5.28 -18.65 -5.49
C VAL A 153 -4.09 -18.37 -4.57
N PRO A 154 -2.92 -18.97 -4.84
CA PRO A 154 -1.76 -18.84 -3.97
C PRO A 154 -1.30 -17.39 -3.85
N ASN A 155 -0.75 -17.03 -2.69
CA ASN A 155 -0.23 -15.69 -2.49
C ASN A 155 0.97 -15.44 -3.43
N ILE A 156 1.03 -14.26 -4.05
CA ILE A 156 2.11 -13.91 -4.99
C ILE A 156 3.51 -13.99 -4.35
N MET A 157 3.66 -13.64 -3.08
CA MET A 157 4.91 -13.76 -2.33
C MET A 157 5.32 -15.23 -2.20
N LEU A 158 4.39 -16.14 -1.93
CA LEU A 158 4.65 -17.59 -1.93
C LEU A 158 5.08 -18.07 -3.33
N GLU A 159 4.39 -17.62 -4.37
CA GLU A 159 4.74 -17.99 -5.76
C GLU A 159 6.16 -17.54 -6.12
N LYS A 160 6.63 -16.45 -5.50
CA LYS A 160 8.00 -15.92 -5.63
C LYS A 160 9.00 -16.58 -4.68
N GLY A 161 8.56 -17.52 -3.84
CA GLY A 161 9.43 -18.30 -2.96
C GLY A 161 9.70 -17.67 -1.61
N LEU A 162 8.99 -16.59 -1.23
CA LEU A 162 9.11 -16.01 0.10
C LEU A 162 8.51 -16.94 1.15
N SER A 163 9.23 -17.12 2.25
CA SER A 163 8.79 -17.84 3.43
C SER A 163 8.15 -16.93 4.47
N CYS A 164 7.59 -17.52 5.52
CA CYS A 164 7.10 -16.79 6.70
C CYS A 164 8.19 -15.88 7.30
N LYS A 165 9.46 -16.32 7.29
CA LYS A 165 10.63 -15.58 7.77
C LYS A 165 10.96 -14.35 6.94
N GLY A 166 10.46 -14.25 5.71
CA GLY A 166 10.60 -13.03 4.90
C GLY A 166 9.90 -11.81 5.51
N CYS A 167 8.84 -12.04 6.32
CA CYS A 167 8.07 -10.99 6.98
C CYS A 167 8.17 -11.02 8.51
N HIS A 168 8.22 -12.22 9.10
CA HIS A 168 8.32 -12.41 10.55
C HIS A 168 9.77 -12.38 11.01
N ILE A 169 10.29 -11.17 11.22
CA ILE A 169 11.71 -10.92 11.53
C ILE A 169 11.96 -10.17 12.85
N PHE A 170 10.90 -9.73 13.54
CA PHE A 170 11.03 -8.92 14.75
C PHE A 170 10.71 -9.71 16.01
N HIS A 171 11.37 -9.38 17.12
CA HIS A 171 11.00 -9.87 18.44
C HIS A 171 9.81 -9.08 18.99
N GLU A 172 8.98 -9.73 19.82
CA GLU A 172 7.85 -9.07 20.48
C GLU A 172 8.35 -8.06 21.54
N GLU A 173 7.63 -6.96 21.73
CA GLU A 173 7.96 -5.92 22.71
C GLU A 173 6.76 -5.71 23.64
N THR A 174 6.94 -5.98 24.93
CA THR A 174 5.89 -5.79 25.95
C THR A 174 6.38 -4.81 27.01
N GLY A 175 5.65 -3.70 27.21
CA GLY A 175 6.00 -2.68 28.21
C GLY A 175 7.33 -1.96 27.95
N GLY A 176 7.73 -1.82 26.67
CA GLY A 176 8.97 -1.14 26.27
C GLY A 176 10.25 -1.98 26.39
N LYS A 177 10.13 -3.28 26.67
CA LYS A 177 11.25 -4.23 26.66
C LYS A 177 11.07 -5.27 25.55
N VAL A 178 12.12 -5.50 24.78
CA VAL A 178 12.19 -6.57 23.78
C VAL A 178 12.21 -7.92 24.49
N ILE A 179 11.19 -8.73 24.25
CA ILE A 179 11.15 -10.13 24.66
C ILE A 179 11.87 -10.92 23.56
N LYS A 180 13.09 -11.38 23.84
CA LYS A 180 13.78 -12.31 22.95
C LYS A 180 13.10 -13.68 23.03
N SER A 181 12.03 -13.86 22.26
CA SER A 181 11.37 -15.15 22.01
C SER A 181 11.90 -15.81 20.75
N GLU A 182 11.79 -17.14 20.67
CA GLU A 182 12.02 -17.88 19.42
C GLU A 182 10.94 -17.57 18.36
N THR A 183 9.78 -17.07 18.79
CA THR A 183 8.69 -16.63 17.93
C THR A 183 8.92 -15.19 17.47
N LEU A 184 8.98 -15.00 16.15
CA LEU A 184 9.11 -13.69 15.53
C LEU A 184 7.74 -13.16 15.06
N ILE A 185 7.56 -11.84 15.19
CA ILE A 185 6.41 -11.10 14.71
C ILE A 185 6.76 -10.31 13.44
N SER A 186 5.72 -9.95 12.68
CA SER A 186 5.82 -9.02 11.56
C SER A 186 5.32 -7.63 11.97
N LYS A 187 5.94 -6.59 11.41
CA LYS A 187 5.53 -5.18 11.54
C LYS A 187 5.52 -4.58 10.13
N ALA A 188 4.82 -3.46 9.93
CA ALA A 188 4.75 -2.80 8.62
C ALA A 188 6.14 -2.48 8.01
N ALA A 189 7.15 -2.26 8.85
CA ALA A 189 8.55 -2.09 8.43
C ALA A 189 9.12 -3.29 7.65
N ALA A 190 8.65 -4.52 7.90
CA ALA A 190 9.06 -5.69 7.12
C ALA A 190 8.66 -5.52 5.64
N CYS A 191 7.43 -5.05 5.40
CA CYS A 191 6.92 -4.81 4.06
C CYS A 191 7.67 -3.65 3.38
N GLU A 192 7.92 -2.56 4.11
CA GLU A 192 8.64 -1.40 3.57
C GLU A 192 10.09 -1.70 3.20
N SER A 193 10.72 -2.72 3.82
CA SER A 193 12.06 -3.16 3.43
C SER A 193 12.12 -3.63 1.97
N CYS A 194 11.04 -4.20 1.43
CA CYS A 194 11.01 -4.66 0.04
C CYS A 194 10.22 -3.72 -0.90
N HIS A 195 9.16 -3.09 -0.39
CA HIS A 195 8.25 -2.28 -1.20
C HIS A 195 8.50 -0.76 -1.12
N GLY A 196 9.43 -0.33 -0.25
CA GLY A 196 9.75 1.06 -0.02
C GLY A 196 8.77 1.78 0.91
N LYS A 197 9.14 3.03 1.25
CA LYS A 197 8.42 3.86 2.22
C LYS A 197 7.00 4.18 1.74
N GLY A 198 6.03 3.97 2.63
CA GLY A 198 4.61 4.25 2.38
C GLY A 198 3.78 3.00 2.15
N PHE A 199 4.39 1.85 1.87
CA PHE A 199 3.67 0.57 1.71
C PHE A 199 2.94 0.15 2.99
N ALA A 200 3.43 0.57 4.16
CA ALA A 200 2.75 0.39 5.44
C ALA A 200 1.29 0.87 5.43
N ARG A 201 0.97 1.90 4.63
CA ARG A 201 -0.40 2.41 4.48
C ARG A 201 -1.30 1.42 3.73
N ILE A 202 -0.78 0.81 2.67
CA ILE A 202 -1.52 -0.19 1.89
C ILE A 202 -1.87 -1.40 2.77
N MET A 203 -0.90 -1.89 3.55
CA MET A 203 -1.15 -2.95 4.53
C MET A 203 -2.28 -2.55 5.50
N LYS A 204 -2.27 -1.29 5.98
CA LYS A 204 -3.31 -0.80 6.88
C LYS A 204 -4.69 -0.72 6.21
N ASP A 205 -4.74 -0.31 4.96
CA ASP A 205 -5.97 -0.25 4.18
C ASP A 205 -6.56 -1.64 3.97
N TRP A 206 -5.73 -2.67 3.75
CA TRP A 206 -6.17 -4.06 3.68
C TRP A 206 -6.82 -4.53 4.97
N GLU A 207 -6.21 -4.23 6.12
CA GLU A 207 -6.77 -4.57 7.44
C GLU A 207 -8.13 -3.91 7.65
N ILE A 208 -8.22 -2.59 7.41
CA ILE A 208 -9.45 -1.82 7.61
C ILE A 208 -10.56 -2.32 6.67
N SER A 209 -10.26 -2.51 5.40
CA SER A 209 -11.23 -3.00 4.40
C SER A 209 -11.73 -4.39 4.75
N THR A 210 -10.82 -5.27 5.17
CA THR A 210 -11.16 -6.64 5.53
C THR A 210 -12.02 -6.69 6.79
N GLU A 211 -11.72 -5.88 7.82
CA GLU A 211 -12.51 -5.85 9.04
C GLU A 211 -13.94 -5.33 8.78
N LYS A 212 -14.10 -4.31 7.92
CA LYS A 212 -15.44 -3.85 7.49
C LYS A 212 -16.23 -4.97 6.81
N LYS A 213 -15.58 -5.74 5.92
CA LYS A 213 -16.18 -6.88 5.22
C LYS A 213 -16.51 -8.02 6.19
N LEU A 214 -15.62 -8.33 7.14
CA LEU A 214 -15.84 -9.32 8.22
C LEU A 214 -17.04 -8.94 9.10
N SER A 215 -17.11 -7.69 9.55
CA SER A 215 -18.23 -7.20 10.36
C SER A 215 -19.56 -7.35 9.60
N SER A 216 -19.57 -6.98 8.30
CA SER A 216 -20.76 -7.08 7.45
C SER A 216 -21.23 -8.53 7.27
N ILE A 217 -20.32 -9.46 6.97
CA ILE A 217 -20.68 -10.87 6.76
C ILE A 217 -21.07 -11.55 8.09
N ARG A 218 -20.45 -11.20 9.22
CA ARG A 218 -20.83 -11.72 10.54
C ARG A 218 -22.28 -11.38 10.87
N THR A 219 -22.69 -10.13 10.67
CA THR A 219 -24.10 -9.74 10.89
C THR A 219 -25.07 -10.50 9.98
N ILE A 220 -24.68 -10.79 8.72
CA ILE A 220 -25.49 -11.59 7.81
C ILE A 220 -25.57 -13.05 8.29
N TYR A 221 -24.44 -13.61 8.70
CA TYR A 221 -24.30 -14.99 9.19
C TYR A 221 -25.09 -15.22 10.48
N GLU A 222 -25.01 -14.30 11.45
CA GLU A 222 -25.75 -14.37 12.71
C GLU A 222 -27.26 -14.40 12.46
N LYS A 223 -27.76 -13.49 11.62
CA LYS A 223 -29.18 -13.48 11.21
C LYS A 223 -29.60 -14.77 10.52
N ALA A 224 -28.77 -15.29 9.61
CA ALA A 224 -29.07 -16.55 8.94
C ALA A 224 -29.07 -17.75 9.90
N SER A 225 -28.17 -17.74 10.88
CA SER A 225 -28.12 -18.75 11.93
C SER A 225 -29.37 -18.70 12.82
N ASP A 226 -29.88 -17.51 13.12
CA ASP A 226 -31.12 -17.36 13.88
C ASP A 226 -32.35 -17.83 13.09
N GLU A 227 -32.46 -17.49 11.81
CA GLU A 227 -33.49 -18.03 10.90
C GLU A 227 -33.48 -19.58 10.89
N LEU A 228 -32.29 -20.17 10.86
CA LEU A 228 -32.11 -21.62 10.88
C LEU A 228 -32.51 -22.26 12.23
N LYS A 229 -32.32 -21.58 13.36
CA LYS A 229 -32.79 -22.07 14.67
C LYS A 229 -34.31 -22.19 14.69
N HIS A 230 -35.00 -21.19 14.15
CA HIS A 230 -36.47 -21.07 14.19
C HIS A 230 -37.20 -21.79 13.04
N THR A 231 -36.50 -22.26 12.02
CA THR A 231 -37.13 -22.97 10.90
C THR A 231 -37.64 -24.37 11.27
N LYS A 232 -38.75 -24.76 10.62
CA LYS A 232 -39.29 -26.13 10.62
C LYS A 232 -39.05 -26.85 9.28
N SER A 233 -38.23 -26.27 8.38
CA SER A 233 -37.94 -26.86 7.07
C SER A 233 -37.32 -28.25 7.22
N VAL A 234 -37.75 -29.18 6.36
CA VAL A 234 -37.14 -30.52 6.23
C VAL A 234 -35.69 -30.44 5.75
N GLN A 235 -35.27 -29.32 5.16
CA GLN A 235 -33.91 -29.09 4.65
C GLN A 235 -32.99 -28.43 5.68
N LYS A 236 -33.41 -28.32 6.95
CA LYS A 236 -32.65 -27.70 8.04
C LYS A 236 -31.24 -28.26 8.18
N GLU A 237 -31.06 -29.58 8.12
CA GLU A 237 -29.73 -30.20 8.24
C GLU A 237 -28.80 -29.81 7.07
N LYS A 238 -29.34 -29.73 5.86
CA LYS A 238 -28.57 -29.31 4.68
C LYS A 238 -28.13 -27.85 4.80
N ALA A 239 -29.04 -26.97 5.22
CA ALA A 239 -28.72 -25.56 5.46
C ALA A 239 -27.72 -25.37 6.62
N GLN A 240 -27.79 -26.20 7.66
CA GLN A 240 -26.81 -26.21 8.76
C GLN A 240 -25.39 -26.50 8.25
N LYS A 241 -25.21 -27.53 7.41
CA LYS A 241 -23.90 -27.87 6.82
C LYS A 241 -23.33 -26.72 5.98
N LEU A 242 -24.20 -26.05 5.20
CA LEU A 242 -23.79 -24.87 4.43
C LEU A 242 -23.36 -23.72 5.35
N LEU A 243 -24.10 -23.43 6.42
CA LEU A 243 -23.66 -22.41 7.38
C LEU A 243 -22.34 -22.78 8.07
N GLU A 244 -22.08 -24.05 8.35
CA GLU A 244 -20.77 -24.50 8.87
C GLU A 244 -19.63 -24.25 7.88
N GLU A 245 -19.86 -24.48 6.58
CA GLU A 245 -18.89 -24.15 5.53
C GLU A 245 -18.63 -22.65 5.43
N ALA A 246 -19.68 -21.83 5.49
CA ALA A 246 -19.54 -20.38 5.49
C ALA A 246 -18.78 -19.88 6.72
N ALA A 247 -19.06 -20.44 7.90
CA ALA A 247 -18.39 -20.11 9.15
C ALA A 247 -16.90 -20.47 9.11
N PHE A 248 -16.57 -21.63 8.55
CA PHE A 248 -15.18 -22.06 8.38
C PHE A 248 -14.37 -21.05 7.56
N ASN A 249 -14.91 -20.57 6.45
CA ASN A 249 -14.26 -19.53 5.63
C ASN A 249 -14.12 -18.19 6.37
N ILE A 250 -15.15 -17.75 7.09
CA ILE A 250 -15.11 -16.51 7.88
C ILE A 250 -14.01 -16.59 8.95
N ASP A 251 -13.94 -17.72 9.66
CA ASP A 251 -12.94 -18.00 10.69
C ASP A 251 -11.51 -18.02 10.14
N ILE A 252 -11.30 -18.57 8.93
CA ILE A 252 -10.00 -18.50 8.25
C ILE A 252 -9.57 -17.05 8.04
N VAL A 253 -10.45 -16.19 7.52
CA VAL A 253 -10.10 -14.79 7.24
C VAL A 253 -9.88 -14.01 8.53
N GLU A 254 -10.71 -14.27 9.55
CA GLU A 254 -10.61 -13.64 10.87
C GLU A 254 -9.31 -13.98 11.61
N ARG A 255 -8.95 -15.27 11.68
CA ARG A 255 -7.74 -15.71 12.40
C ARG A 255 -6.48 -15.57 11.55
N GLY A 256 -6.60 -15.88 10.27
CA GLY A 256 -5.50 -15.84 9.31
C GLY A 256 -5.07 -14.42 8.98
N LYS A 257 -5.96 -13.43 9.03
CA LYS A 257 -5.73 -12.03 8.62
C LYS A 257 -5.38 -11.92 7.14
N SER A 258 -6.06 -11.01 6.44
CA SER A 258 -5.98 -10.89 4.98
C SER A 258 -4.60 -10.56 4.44
N VAL A 259 -3.69 -10.02 5.26
CA VAL A 259 -2.28 -9.75 4.86
C VAL A 259 -1.56 -11.00 4.34
N HIS A 260 -1.98 -12.20 4.77
CA HIS A 260 -1.42 -13.45 4.25
C HIS A 260 -1.93 -13.79 2.85
N ASN A 261 -3.09 -13.29 2.41
CA ASN A 261 -3.58 -13.34 1.03
C ASN A 261 -4.86 -12.50 0.87
N VAL A 262 -4.73 -11.27 0.38
CA VAL A 262 -5.85 -10.31 0.35
C VAL A 262 -6.90 -10.68 -0.70
N GLU A 263 -6.45 -11.23 -1.83
CA GLU A 263 -7.31 -11.67 -2.92
C GLU A 263 -8.13 -12.89 -2.49
N TYR A 264 -7.47 -13.94 -2.03
CA TYR A 264 -8.15 -15.16 -1.59
C TYR A 264 -9.05 -14.91 -0.37
N SER A 265 -8.67 -14.00 0.54
CA SER A 265 -9.56 -13.60 1.64
C SER A 265 -10.88 -13.02 1.13
N GLN A 266 -10.86 -12.22 0.08
CA GLN A 266 -12.08 -11.67 -0.51
C GLN A 266 -12.91 -12.74 -1.23
N GLU A 267 -12.27 -13.70 -1.89
CA GLU A 267 -12.96 -14.86 -2.46
C GLU A 267 -13.65 -15.70 -1.39
N LEU A 268 -12.98 -15.96 -0.26
CA LEU A 268 -13.56 -16.71 0.87
C LEU A 268 -14.78 -16.00 1.44
N LEU A 269 -14.72 -14.68 1.66
CA LEU A 269 -15.87 -13.92 2.17
C LEU A 269 -17.03 -13.88 1.17
N THR A 270 -16.72 -13.79 -0.13
CA THR A 270 -17.72 -13.84 -1.20
C THR A 270 -18.37 -15.22 -1.29
N ALA A 271 -17.58 -16.28 -1.19
CA ALA A 271 -18.07 -17.65 -1.13
C ALA A 271 -18.96 -17.86 0.11
N SER A 272 -18.54 -17.40 1.29
CA SER A 272 -19.35 -17.44 2.51
C SER A 272 -20.71 -16.76 2.32
N TYR A 273 -20.74 -15.58 1.68
CA TYR A 273 -22.00 -14.90 1.39
C TYR A 273 -22.92 -15.75 0.50
N ASN A 274 -22.39 -16.28 -0.60
CA ASN A 274 -23.17 -17.10 -1.54
C ASN A 274 -23.71 -18.37 -0.85
N ILE A 275 -22.87 -19.03 -0.05
CA ILE A 275 -23.25 -20.22 0.73
C ILE A 275 -24.35 -19.87 1.75
N VAL A 276 -24.27 -18.73 2.44
CA VAL A 276 -25.31 -18.28 3.38
C VAL A 276 -26.63 -18.00 2.64
N VAL A 277 -26.58 -17.35 1.49
CA VAL A 277 -27.77 -17.10 0.66
C VAL A 277 -28.40 -18.41 0.18
N GLU A 278 -27.59 -19.39 -0.21
CA GLU A 278 -28.04 -20.72 -0.59
C GLU A 278 -28.72 -21.45 0.60
N ALA A 279 -28.11 -21.40 1.79
CA ALA A 279 -28.67 -21.97 3.01
C ALA A 279 -30.04 -21.36 3.36
N LEU A 280 -30.17 -20.04 3.28
CA LEU A 280 -31.43 -19.31 3.48
C LEU A 280 -32.50 -19.71 2.45
N SER A 281 -32.10 -19.95 1.20
CA SER A 281 -32.98 -20.41 0.13
C SER A 281 -33.54 -21.82 0.43
N PHE A 282 -32.71 -22.75 0.91
CA PHE A 282 -33.16 -24.11 1.25
C PHE A 282 -34.21 -24.16 2.38
N ILE A 283 -34.15 -23.21 3.31
CA ILE A 283 -35.13 -23.13 4.41
C ILE A 283 -36.33 -22.23 4.09
N GLY A 284 -36.38 -21.65 2.89
CA GLY A 284 -37.45 -20.76 2.46
C GLY A 284 -37.53 -19.47 3.29
N SER A 285 -36.39 -18.97 3.80
CA SER A 285 -36.38 -17.79 4.66
C SER A 285 -36.87 -16.54 3.91
N SER A 286 -37.61 -15.69 4.65
CA SER A 286 -38.04 -14.38 4.18
C SER A 286 -36.92 -13.33 4.23
N TYR A 287 -35.84 -13.61 4.99
CA TYR A 287 -34.69 -12.73 5.07
C TYR A 287 -33.93 -12.70 3.74
N LYS A 288 -33.76 -11.50 3.20
CA LYS A 288 -32.93 -11.23 2.03
C LYS A 288 -31.73 -10.38 2.46
N PRO A 289 -30.54 -10.99 2.60
CA PRO A 289 -29.32 -10.24 2.90
C PRO A 289 -29.10 -9.12 1.89
N LYS A 290 -28.58 -7.98 2.36
CA LYS A 290 -28.07 -6.95 1.45
C LYS A 290 -26.92 -7.53 0.64
N SER A 291 -26.86 -7.17 -0.63
CA SER A 291 -25.80 -7.63 -1.53
C SER A 291 -24.42 -7.32 -0.95
N PHE A 292 -23.64 -8.38 -0.76
CA PHE A 292 -22.23 -8.33 -0.37
C PHE A 292 -21.31 -8.20 -1.60
N LEU A 293 -21.87 -8.17 -2.83
CA LEU A 293 -21.16 -8.40 -4.10
C LEU A 293 -20.46 -7.19 -4.73
N GLY A 294 -20.54 -5.99 -4.18
CA GLY A 294 -19.46 -5.04 -4.44
C GLY A 294 -18.26 -5.62 -3.69
N VAL A 295 -17.06 -5.86 -4.22
CA VAL A 295 -16.30 -4.83 -4.92
C VAL A 295 -15.15 -5.38 -5.79
N ALA A 296 -14.62 -6.58 -5.53
CA ALA A 296 -13.37 -7.01 -6.16
C ALA A 296 -13.48 -7.33 -7.67
N LYS A 297 -14.64 -7.86 -8.11
CA LYS A 297 -14.82 -8.33 -9.50
C LYS A 297 -15.12 -7.22 -10.51
N GLU A 298 -15.56 -6.04 -10.05
CA GLU A 298 -15.98 -4.93 -10.90
C GLU A 298 -14.90 -3.88 -11.13
N ILE A 299 -13.72 -4.01 -10.50
CA ILE A 299 -12.57 -3.13 -10.71
C ILE A 299 -11.54 -3.88 -11.58
N PRO A 300 -11.67 -3.87 -12.92
CA PRO A 300 -10.77 -4.57 -13.81
C PRO A 300 -9.45 -3.80 -13.97
N THR A 301 -8.56 -3.86 -12.97
CA THR A 301 -7.19 -3.33 -13.11
C THR A 301 -6.19 -4.19 -12.34
N GLN A 302 -4.98 -4.39 -12.86
CA GLN A 302 -3.90 -5.04 -12.10
C GLN A 302 -3.57 -4.29 -10.78
N CYS A 303 -3.98 -3.02 -10.66
CA CYS A 303 -3.83 -2.21 -9.46
C CYS A 303 -4.65 -2.76 -8.28
N SER A 304 -5.83 -3.34 -8.50
CA SER A 304 -6.70 -3.82 -7.41
C SER A 304 -6.12 -5.01 -6.66
N ASN A 305 -5.20 -5.76 -7.28
CA ASN A 305 -4.53 -6.90 -6.63
C ASN A 305 -3.70 -6.44 -5.42
N CYS A 306 -3.15 -5.23 -5.49
CA CYS A 306 -2.40 -4.63 -4.39
C CYS A 306 -3.19 -3.52 -3.68
N HIS A 307 -4.07 -2.80 -4.36
CA HIS A 307 -4.91 -1.74 -3.78
C HIS A 307 -6.32 -2.24 -3.43
N SER A 308 -6.44 -3.51 -3.08
CA SER A 308 -7.71 -4.11 -2.64
C SER A 308 -8.30 -3.34 -1.47
N GLY A 309 -9.57 -2.94 -1.56
CA GLY A 309 -10.23 -2.14 -0.53
C GLY A 309 -10.20 -0.63 -0.77
N ILE A 310 -9.54 -0.16 -1.84
CA ILE A 310 -9.51 1.27 -2.21
C ILE A 310 -10.89 1.88 -2.36
N GLU A 311 -11.87 1.09 -2.77
CA GLU A 311 -13.27 1.49 -2.86
C GLU A 311 -13.88 2.04 -1.55
N GLU A 312 -13.38 1.57 -0.39
CA GLU A 312 -13.92 1.86 0.93
C GLU A 312 -13.18 3.05 1.55
N ILE A 313 -12.23 3.62 0.80
CA ILE A 313 -11.45 4.79 1.16
C ILE A 313 -12.17 6.04 0.66
N ASN A 314 -12.56 6.87 1.61
CA ASN A 314 -12.97 8.24 1.36
C ASN A 314 -11.79 9.16 1.73
N THR A 315 -11.38 10.00 0.80
CA THR A 315 -10.31 10.98 1.00
C THR A 315 -10.76 12.35 0.56
N GLN A 316 -9.92 13.37 0.73
CA GLN A 316 -10.18 14.70 0.18
C GLN A 316 -9.25 14.98 -0.99
N ILE A 317 -9.83 15.41 -2.12
CA ILE A 317 -9.11 15.86 -3.30
C ILE A 317 -9.54 17.29 -3.57
N PHE A 318 -8.57 18.22 -3.62
CA PHE A 318 -8.84 19.66 -3.78
C PHE A 318 -9.79 20.28 -2.74
N GLY A 319 -9.87 19.70 -1.54
CA GLY A 319 -10.79 20.13 -0.48
C GLY A 319 -12.20 19.56 -0.60
N LEU A 320 -12.42 18.64 -1.55
CA LEU A 320 -13.69 17.95 -1.77
C LEU A 320 -13.60 16.51 -1.32
N ASP A 321 -14.67 16.02 -0.69
CA ASP A 321 -14.76 14.60 -0.35
C ASP A 321 -14.84 13.76 -1.63
N PHE A 322 -13.90 12.83 -1.76
CA PHE A 322 -13.76 11.94 -2.88
C PHE A 322 -13.97 10.49 -2.43
N PRO A 323 -15.19 9.96 -2.58
CA PRO A 323 -15.47 8.56 -2.32
C PRO A 323 -15.08 7.72 -3.55
N HIS A 324 -14.07 6.85 -3.39
CA HIS A 324 -13.62 5.97 -4.47
C HIS A 324 -14.73 5.05 -4.97
N LYS A 325 -15.56 4.51 -4.07
CA LYS A 325 -16.71 3.65 -4.41
C LYS A 325 -17.57 4.21 -5.54
N LYS A 326 -17.97 5.48 -5.44
CA LYS A 326 -18.83 6.11 -6.43
C LYS A 326 -18.14 6.20 -7.79
N HIS A 327 -16.87 6.61 -7.80
CA HIS A 327 -16.12 6.80 -9.04
C HIS A 327 -15.74 5.48 -9.71
N LEU A 328 -15.24 4.51 -8.93
CA LEU A 328 -14.72 3.25 -9.44
C LEU A 328 -15.83 2.25 -9.78
N ILE A 329 -16.90 2.19 -8.98
CA ILE A 329 -17.95 1.17 -9.13
C ILE A 329 -19.16 1.75 -9.86
N GLU A 330 -19.76 2.82 -9.32
CA GLU A 330 -21.00 3.36 -9.87
C GLU A 330 -20.76 4.03 -11.24
N GLN A 331 -19.67 4.79 -11.36
CA GLN A 331 -19.29 5.49 -12.59
C GLN A 331 -18.27 4.73 -13.47
N LYS A 332 -17.73 3.60 -12.98
CA LYS A 332 -16.79 2.72 -13.71
C LYS A 332 -15.55 3.45 -14.26
N ILE A 333 -15.05 4.43 -13.51
CA ILE A 333 -13.87 5.22 -13.90
C ILE A 333 -12.59 4.40 -13.63
N GLN A 334 -11.69 4.38 -14.61
CA GLN A 334 -10.42 3.69 -14.52
C GLN A 334 -9.42 4.44 -13.63
N CYS A 335 -8.60 3.71 -12.86
CA CYS A 335 -7.56 4.28 -12.00
C CYS A 335 -6.60 5.21 -12.75
N SER A 336 -6.29 4.87 -14.01
CA SER A 336 -5.39 5.64 -14.89
C SER A 336 -5.91 7.03 -15.29
N THR A 337 -7.20 7.30 -15.03
CA THR A 337 -7.80 8.63 -15.22
C THR A 337 -7.24 9.63 -14.21
N CYS A 338 -6.91 9.17 -12.99
CA CYS A 338 -6.48 10.00 -11.89
C CYS A 338 -5.06 9.70 -11.42
N HIS A 339 -4.54 8.49 -11.68
CA HIS A 339 -3.23 8.04 -11.26
C HIS A 339 -2.35 7.63 -12.44
N SER A 340 -1.04 7.79 -12.29
CA SER A 340 -0.02 7.43 -13.26
C SER A 340 1.04 6.56 -12.61
N ASN A 341 1.67 5.70 -13.41
CA ASN A 341 2.85 4.93 -13.03
C ASN A 341 4.10 5.35 -13.83
N VAL A 342 4.03 6.44 -14.59
CA VAL A 342 5.07 6.83 -15.55
C VAL A 342 6.34 7.33 -14.87
N ARG A 343 6.21 8.25 -13.90
CA ARG A 343 7.37 8.79 -13.16
C ARG A 343 7.53 8.11 -11.82
N LYS A 344 6.40 7.90 -11.15
CA LYS A 344 6.31 7.26 -9.85
C LYS A 344 5.04 6.43 -9.82
N HIS A 345 5.12 5.23 -9.24
CA HIS A 345 3.95 4.39 -9.05
C HIS A 345 2.86 5.12 -8.25
N GLY A 346 1.62 5.09 -8.76
CA GLY A 346 0.45 5.69 -8.12
C GLY A 346 0.44 7.22 -8.07
N GLU A 347 1.26 7.91 -8.86
CA GLU A 347 1.32 9.37 -8.92
C GLU A 347 -0.07 9.95 -9.24
N PHE A 348 -0.58 10.85 -8.39
CA PHE A 348 -1.85 11.52 -8.66
C PHE A 348 -1.67 12.61 -9.72
N ILE A 349 -2.39 12.51 -10.83
CA ILE A 349 -2.30 13.38 -12.01
C ILE A 349 -3.58 14.15 -12.31
N ALA A 350 -4.67 13.90 -11.60
CA ALA A 350 -5.92 14.61 -11.86
C ALA A 350 -5.80 16.11 -11.50
N SER A 351 -6.65 16.93 -12.12
CA SER A 351 -6.75 18.37 -11.88
C SER A 351 -8.20 18.76 -11.59
N LYS A 352 -8.41 19.95 -11.01
CA LYS A 352 -9.77 20.51 -10.81
C LYS A 352 -10.55 20.56 -12.14
N GLN A 353 -9.88 20.93 -13.24
CA GLN A 353 -10.50 20.95 -14.57
C GLN A 353 -10.95 19.56 -15.01
N GLY A 354 -10.17 18.50 -14.71
CA GLY A 354 -10.55 17.13 -15.01
C GLY A 354 -11.81 16.68 -14.27
N CYS A 355 -12.00 17.09 -13.01
CA CYS A 355 -13.22 16.80 -12.25
C CYS A 355 -14.46 17.49 -12.86
N ALA A 356 -14.29 18.73 -13.34
CA ALA A 356 -15.39 19.52 -13.90
C ALA A 356 -16.01 18.89 -15.18
N VAL A 357 -15.25 18.09 -15.92
CA VAL A 357 -15.73 17.40 -17.15
C VAL A 357 -17.00 16.58 -16.91
N CYS A 358 -17.13 15.95 -15.74
CA CYS A 358 -18.32 15.18 -15.37
C CYS A 358 -19.21 15.94 -14.38
N HIS A 359 -18.65 16.78 -13.50
CA HIS A 359 -19.42 17.43 -12.45
C HIS A 359 -20.14 18.72 -12.87
N HIS A 360 -19.68 19.43 -13.91
CA HIS A 360 -20.27 20.70 -14.41
C HIS A 360 -21.19 20.51 -15.63
N LYS A 361 -21.62 19.27 -15.93
CA LYS A 361 -22.53 18.99 -17.07
C LYS A 361 -23.98 19.40 -16.84
N ASP A 362 -24.44 19.43 -15.58
CA ASP A 362 -25.79 19.81 -15.18
C ASP A 362 -25.71 21.07 -14.30
N THR A 363 -26.52 22.09 -14.63
CA THR A 363 -26.52 23.42 -13.99
C THR A 363 -27.21 23.46 -12.63
N GLU A 364 -28.09 22.50 -12.31
CA GLU A 364 -28.73 22.38 -10.99
C GLU A 364 -27.79 21.75 -9.95
N LYS A 365 -26.72 22.47 -9.58
CA LYS A 365 -25.92 22.14 -8.39
C LYS A 365 -25.66 23.39 -7.59
N ASP A 366 -25.90 23.29 -6.29
CA ASP A 366 -25.43 24.26 -5.31
C ASP A 366 -23.90 24.40 -5.44
N CYS A 367 -23.47 25.54 -5.98
CA CYS A 367 -22.06 25.82 -6.24
C CYS A 367 -21.24 25.79 -4.94
N THR A 368 -21.85 26.17 -3.82
CA THR A 368 -21.17 26.28 -2.51
C THR A 368 -20.72 24.93 -1.95
N ALA A 369 -21.39 23.83 -2.35
CA ALA A 369 -21.02 22.49 -1.94
C ALA A 369 -19.58 22.13 -2.38
N CYS A 370 -19.14 22.65 -3.53
CA CYS A 370 -17.83 22.40 -4.12
C CYS A 370 -16.89 23.61 -4.09
N HIS A 371 -17.41 24.83 -4.09
CA HIS A 371 -16.64 26.07 -4.16
C HIS A 371 -16.53 26.78 -2.81
N LYS A 372 -16.54 26.04 -1.70
CA LYS A 372 -16.52 26.58 -0.32
C LYS A 372 -15.48 27.68 -0.08
N LEU A 373 -14.29 27.55 -0.68
CA LEU A 373 -13.24 28.54 -0.52
C LEU A 373 -13.56 29.84 -1.28
N GLN A 374 -14.01 29.72 -2.54
CA GLN A 374 -14.47 30.86 -3.34
C GLN A 374 -15.67 31.53 -2.68
N THR A 375 -16.63 30.73 -2.19
CA THR A 375 -17.79 31.19 -1.42
C THR A 375 -17.36 31.93 -0.16
N MET A 376 -16.39 31.43 0.62
CA MET A 376 -15.89 32.12 1.81
C MET A 376 -15.22 33.46 1.48
N PHE A 377 -14.50 33.57 0.35
CA PHE A 377 -13.97 34.86 -0.09
C PHE A 377 -15.11 35.81 -0.52
N TYR A 378 -16.10 35.31 -1.25
CA TYR A 378 -17.18 36.12 -1.81
C TYR A 378 -18.24 36.55 -0.76
N GLU A 379 -18.76 35.61 0.02
CA GLU A 379 -19.79 35.83 1.06
C GLU A 379 -19.19 36.29 2.40
N GLY A 380 -17.86 36.34 2.50
CA GLY A 380 -17.15 36.61 3.75
C GLY A 380 -17.05 35.41 4.69
N GLY A 381 -16.16 35.50 5.68
CA GLY A 381 -15.92 34.42 6.63
C GLY A 381 -14.60 34.55 7.38
N GLN A 382 -14.01 33.40 7.75
CA GLN A 382 -12.71 33.37 8.42
C GLN A 382 -11.70 32.52 7.65
N LEU A 383 -10.48 33.04 7.52
CA LEU A 383 -9.35 32.35 6.91
C LEU A 383 -8.14 32.40 7.85
N GLU A 384 -7.78 31.27 8.46
CA GLU A 384 -6.60 31.14 9.35
C GLU A 384 -6.49 32.24 10.43
N GLY A 385 -7.64 32.66 10.99
CA GLY A 385 -7.73 33.71 12.02
C GLY A 385 -7.89 35.14 11.47
N HIS A 386 -7.92 35.31 10.15
CA HIS A 386 -8.28 36.57 9.49
C HIS A 386 -9.78 36.63 9.23
N ASN A 387 -10.41 37.75 9.55
CA ASN A 387 -11.80 38.02 9.20
C ASN A 387 -11.86 38.57 7.77
N ILE A 388 -12.51 37.85 6.88
CA ILE A 388 -12.73 38.26 5.49
C ILE A 388 -14.12 38.90 5.41
N PRO A 389 -14.23 40.20 5.10
CA PRO A 389 -15.53 40.84 4.90
C PRO A 389 -16.22 40.29 3.65
N MET A 390 -17.52 40.56 3.51
CA MET A 390 -18.26 40.29 2.28
C MET A 390 -17.64 41.06 1.10
N ASP A 391 -17.68 40.48 -0.09
CA ASP A 391 -17.35 41.20 -1.31
C ASP A 391 -18.46 42.19 -1.68
N ILE A 392 -18.09 43.31 -2.30
CA ILE A 392 -19.04 44.37 -2.70
C ILE A 392 -20.11 43.86 -3.68
N MET A 393 -19.79 42.86 -4.52
CA MET A 393 -20.76 42.28 -5.45
C MET A 393 -21.71 41.34 -4.73
N PHE A 394 -21.24 40.64 -3.69
CA PHE A 394 -22.13 39.86 -2.83
C PHE A 394 -23.07 40.77 -2.04
N GLU A 395 -22.57 41.89 -1.49
CA GLU A 395 -23.41 42.90 -0.83
C GLU A 395 -24.46 43.51 -1.77
N ALA A 396 -24.15 43.58 -3.08
CA ALA A 396 -25.06 44.00 -4.13
C ALA A 396 -26.01 42.89 -4.63
N GLU A 397 -26.08 41.75 -3.92
CA GLU A 397 -26.93 40.60 -4.23
C GLU A 397 -26.64 39.94 -5.59
N ILE A 398 -25.40 40.05 -6.09
CA ILE A 398 -24.97 39.38 -7.32
C ILE A 398 -24.67 37.91 -7.04
N GLU A 399 -25.44 37.01 -7.65
CA GLU A 399 -25.22 35.56 -7.56
C GLU A 399 -23.98 35.11 -8.35
N CYS A 400 -23.39 33.97 -7.97
CA CYS A 400 -22.27 33.36 -8.68
C CYS A 400 -22.53 33.17 -10.19
N THR A 401 -23.76 32.81 -10.55
CA THR A 401 -24.23 32.62 -11.94
C THR A 401 -24.21 33.91 -12.74
N GLY A 402 -24.39 35.07 -12.09
CA GLY A 402 -24.28 36.39 -12.70
C GLY A 402 -22.92 36.63 -13.35
N CYS A 403 -21.86 36.04 -12.78
CA CYS A 403 -20.51 36.09 -13.34
C CYS A 403 -20.16 34.83 -14.17
N HIS A 404 -20.55 33.65 -13.70
CA HIS A 404 -20.04 32.38 -14.24
C HIS A 404 -20.84 31.76 -15.39
N LEU A 405 -22.00 32.31 -15.76
CA LEU A 405 -22.78 31.87 -16.91
C LEU A 405 -22.53 32.74 -18.14
N ASP A 406 -22.36 32.07 -19.29
CA ASP A 406 -22.36 32.72 -20.59
C ASP A 406 -23.80 32.93 -21.11
N SER A 407 -23.94 33.53 -22.28
CA SER A 407 -25.25 33.79 -22.91
C SER A 407 -26.01 32.52 -23.33
N ARG A 408 -25.46 31.33 -23.10
CA ARG A 408 -26.04 30.02 -23.42
C ARG A 408 -26.23 29.17 -22.15
N ASP A 409 -26.20 29.80 -20.98
CA ASP A 409 -26.28 29.17 -19.65
C ASP A 409 -25.19 28.12 -19.40
N GLN A 410 -24.03 28.25 -20.06
CA GLN A 410 -22.88 27.37 -19.81
C GLN A 410 -21.98 27.98 -18.74
N ILE A 411 -21.60 27.14 -17.78
CA ILE A 411 -20.64 27.51 -16.74
C ILE A 411 -19.26 27.61 -17.37
N TYR A 412 -18.64 28.78 -17.27
CA TYR A 412 -17.28 29.01 -17.72
C TYR A 412 -16.48 29.84 -16.72
N ARG A 413 -15.19 29.97 -16.99
CA ARG A 413 -14.31 30.86 -16.21
C ARG A 413 -14.38 32.25 -16.83
N PRO A 414 -14.89 33.26 -16.11
CA PRO A 414 -15.07 34.60 -16.64
C PRO A 414 -13.73 35.26 -16.97
N ASP A 415 -13.76 36.11 -18.00
CA ASP A 415 -12.68 37.03 -18.34
C ASP A 415 -13.11 38.48 -18.08
N LYS A 416 -12.25 39.43 -18.46
CA LYS A 416 -12.50 40.86 -18.24
C LYS A 416 -13.81 41.37 -18.86
N ASN A 417 -14.30 40.73 -19.92
CA ASN A 417 -15.50 41.18 -20.61
C ASN A 417 -16.75 40.93 -19.74
N LYS A 418 -16.70 39.95 -18.83
CA LYS A 418 -17.84 39.68 -17.93
C LYS A 418 -18.14 40.85 -17.01
N CYS A 419 -17.13 41.61 -16.58
CA CYS A 419 -17.34 42.82 -15.78
C CYS A 419 -18.09 43.89 -16.58
N VAL A 420 -17.83 43.97 -17.89
CA VAL A 420 -18.43 44.95 -18.81
C VAL A 420 -19.91 44.64 -19.10
N ASP A 421 -20.38 43.43 -18.80
CA ASP A 421 -21.81 43.10 -18.88
C ASP A 421 -22.67 43.98 -17.94
N CYS A 422 -22.07 44.52 -16.86
CA CYS A 422 -22.75 45.36 -15.85
C CYS A 422 -22.07 46.71 -15.60
N HIS A 423 -20.79 46.85 -15.95
CA HIS A 423 -19.99 48.06 -15.73
C HIS A 423 -19.50 48.69 -17.05
N GLU A 424 -18.98 49.92 -16.97
CA GLU A 424 -18.37 50.61 -18.11
C GLU A 424 -17.11 49.88 -18.62
N ASP A 425 -16.73 50.10 -19.89
CA ASP A 425 -15.65 49.37 -20.58
C ASP A 425 -14.32 49.39 -19.81
N GLU A 426 -14.04 50.48 -19.08
CA GLU A 426 -12.85 50.67 -18.26
C GLU A 426 -12.71 49.63 -17.13
N TYR A 427 -13.81 49.05 -16.66
CA TYR A 427 -13.78 48.01 -15.62
C TYR A 427 -13.13 46.71 -16.10
N GLY A 428 -13.09 46.47 -17.41
CA GLY A 428 -12.32 45.35 -17.96
C GLY A 428 -10.81 45.50 -17.69
N GLU A 429 -10.30 46.72 -17.67
CA GLU A 429 -8.90 46.98 -17.31
C GLU A 429 -8.69 46.89 -15.80
N ILE A 430 -9.64 47.36 -14.99
CA ILE A 430 -9.62 47.19 -13.52
C ILE A 430 -9.53 45.70 -13.13
N PHE A 431 -10.29 44.84 -13.82
CA PHE A 431 -10.20 43.38 -13.61
C PHE A 431 -8.77 42.86 -13.82
N LEU A 432 -8.10 43.29 -14.89
CA LEU A 432 -6.73 42.87 -15.18
C LEU A 432 -5.74 43.45 -14.16
N GLU A 433 -5.91 44.71 -13.76
CA GLU A 433 -5.10 45.37 -12.74
C GLU A 433 -5.18 44.62 -11.40
N TRP A 434 -6.38 44.26 -10.95
CA TRP A 434 -6.59 43.48 -9.73
C TRP A 434 -5.88 42.13 -9.80
N GLN A 435 -6.07 41.38 -10.89
CA GLN A 435 -5.40 40.09 -11.06
C GLN A 435 -3.87 40.20 -11.07
N ASN A 436 -3.34 41.23 -11.72
CA ASN A 436 -1.89 41.44 -11.81
C ASN A 436 -1.31 41.87 -10.45
N SER A 437 -1.97 42.79 -9.75
CA SER A 437 -1.57 43.23 -8.40
C SER A 437 -1.44 42.04 -7.45
N VAL A 438 -2.48 41.20 -7.38
CA VAL A 438 -2.49 40.02 -6.49
C VAL A 438 -1.40 39.01 -6.89
N LYS A 439 -1.23 38.73 -8.18
CA LYS A 439 -0.16 37.82 -8.65
C LYS A 439 1.24 38.33 -8.30
N ASP A 440 1.47 39.63 -8.44
CA ASP A 440 2.77 40.24 -8.14
C ASP A 440 3.05 40.28 -6.64
N LEU A 441 2.04 40.59 -5.82
CA LEU A 441 2.11 40.49 -4.35
C LEU A 441 2.43 39.06 -3.90
N ILE A 442 1.73 38.05 -4.42
CA ILE A 442 2.00 36.63 -4.10
C ILE A 442 3.43 36.25 -4.49
N ARG A 443 3.90 36.65 -5.68
CA ARG A 443 5.27 36.37 -6.14
C ARG A 443 6.31 36.98 -5.19
N SER A 444 6.12 38.25 -4.82
CA SER A 444 6.97 38.99 -3.88
C SER A 444 7.01 38.35 -2.49
N LEU A 445 5.84 37.95 -1.96
CA LEU A 445 5.71 37.28 -0.67
C LEU A 445 6.38 35.91 -0.65
N LYS A 446 6.26 35.12 -1.73
CA LYS A 446 6.92 33.82 -1.84
C LYS A 446 8.45 33.92 -1.77
N THR A 447 9.01 34.92 -2.47
CA THR A 447 10.46 35.20 -2.39
C THR A 447 10.86 35.57 -0.97
N THR A 448 10.12 36.49 -0.35
CA THR A 448 10.38 36.94 1.03
C THR A 448 10.25 35.78 2.04
N LEU A 449 9.25 34.92 1.89
CA LEU A 449 9.05 33.74 2.73
C LEU A 449 10.24 32.77 2.65
N ALA A 450 10.73 32.50 1.43
CA ALA A 450 11.87 31.61 1.23
C ALA A 450 13.16 32.16 1.87
N GLU A 451 13.34 33.48 1.90
CA GLU A 451 14.44 34.14 2.60
C GLU A 451 14.28 34.04 4.12
N ARG A 452 13.09 34.35 4.66
CA ARG A 452 12.83 34.34 6.11
C ARG A 452 12.93 32.95 6.72
N LYS A 453 12.53 31.89 5.99
CA LYS A 453 12.67 30.50 6.44
C LYS A 453 14.12 30.06 6.72
N LYS A 454 15.13 30.80 6.22
CA LYS A 454 16.55 30.51 6.48
C LYS A 454 17.07 31.14 7.78
N LEU A 455 16.27 31.98 8.43
CA LEU A 455 16.65 32.68 9.67
C LEU A 455 16.29 31.85 10.90
N ASN A 456 17.04 32.04 11.98
CA ASN A 456 16.69 31.53 13.31
C ASN A 456 15.65 32.44 13.94
N LEU A 457 14.38 32.09 13.80
CA LEU A 457 13.22 32.87 14.25
C LEU A 457 12.66 32.34 15.58
N SER A 458 11.97 33.21 16.33
CA SER A 458 11.27 32.82 17.55
C SER A 458 10.13 31.82 17.27
N LYS A 459 9.62 31.15 18.32
CA LYS A 459 8.47 30.24 18.15
C LYS A 459 7.23 30.97 17.65
N GLU A 460 7.01 32.21 18.08
CA GLU A 460 5.91 33.06 17.60
C GLU A 460 6.09 33.43 16.12
N GLU A 461 7.29 33.85 15.71
CA GLU A 461 7.60 34.18 14.32
C GLU A 461 7.47 32.96 13.39
N GLN A 462 7.86 31.77 13.87
CA GLN A 462 7.67 30.51 13.12
C GLN A 462 6.19 30.17 12.93
N ALA A 463 5.35 30.39 13.96
CA ALA A 463 3.92 30.18 13.86
C ALA A 463 3.26 31.16 12.87
N GLN A 464 3.67 32.43 12.89
CA GLN A 464 3.22 33.45 11.94
C GLN A 464 3.62 33.11 10.51
N LEU A 465 4.86 32.65 10.28
CA LEU A 465 5.30 32.19 8.96
C LEU A 465 4.43 31.06 8.42
N LEU A 466 4.11 30.07 9.27
CA LEU A 466 3.27 28.95 8.88
C LEU A 466 1.84 29.40 8.54
N ASN A 467 1.30 30.37 9.29
CA ASN A 467 -0.01 30.93 9.00
C ASN A 467 -0.01 31.66 7.64
N ILE A 468 0.97 32.53 7.40
CA ILE A 468 1.11 33.26 6.12
C ILE A 468 1.23 32.27 4.96
N GLU A 469 2.02 31.20 5.10
CA GLU A 469 2.17 30.18 4.07
C GLU A 469 0.86 29.45 3.75
N LYS A 470 0.09 29.07 4.78
CA LYS A 470 -1.24 28.45 4.59
C LYS A 470 -2.22 29.40 3.93
N SER A 471 -2.25 30.64 4.39
CA SER A 471 -3.13 31.69 3.86
C SER A 471 -2.84 31.97 2.39
N LEU A 472 -1.57 32.12 2.00
CA LEU A 472 -1.16 32.27 0.60
C LEU A 472 -1.59 31.08 -0.25
N LYS A 473 -1.43 29.86 0.26
CA LYS A 473 -1.87 28.66 -0.44
C LYS A 473 -3.38 28.68 -0.68
N ASN A 474 -4.18 29.12 0.28
CA ASN A 474 -5.63 29.26 0.12
C ASN A 474 -5.99 30.35 -0.90
N ILE A 475 -5.35 31.52 -0.86
CA ILE A 475 -5.55 32.58 -1.86
C ILE A 475 -5.20 32.09 -3.28
N GLU A 476 -4.16 31.27 -3.43
CA GLU A 476 -3.85 30.66 -4.73
C GLU A 476 -4.87 29.58 -5.15
N LEU A 477 -5.40 28.82 -4.20
CA LEU A 477 -6.41 27.77 -4.44
C LEU A 477 -7.78 28.32 -4.83
N ASP A 478 -8.09 29.56 -4.42
CA ASP A 478 -9.25 30.31 -4.88
C ASP A 478 -9.25 30.42 -6.41
N GLY A 479 -8.07 30.69 -6.98
CA GLY A 479 -7.83 30.62 -8.41
C GLY A 479 -8.39 31.79 -9.22
N SER A 480 -9.15 32.71 -8.62
CA SER A 480 -9.66 33.91 -9.31
C SER A 480 -8.57 34.99 -9.50
N SER A 481 -7.43 34.83 -8.82
CA SER A 481 -6.38 35.86 -8.68
C SER A 481 -6.90 37.13 -8.01
N GLY A 482 -7.76 36.98 -7.01
CA GLY A 482 -8.26 38.09 -6.19
C GLY A 482 -9.66 38.59 -6.55
N ILE A 483 -10.22 38.19 -7.68
CA ILE A 483 -11.51 38.74 -8.16
C ILE A 483 -12.68 38.42 -7.23
N HIS A 484 -12.69 37.27 -6.54
CA HIS A 484 -13.78 36.96 -5.62
C HIS A 484 -13.83 37.85 -4.37
N ASN A 485 -12.74 38.56 -4.04
CA ASN A 485 -12.72 39.61 -3.00
C ASN A 485 -11.41 40.41 -3.05
N TYR A 486 -11.31 41.35 -4.01
CA TYR A 486 -10.03 42.01 -4.29
C TYR A 486 -9.53 42.81 -3.08
N THR A 487 -10.41 43.62 -2.50
CA THR A 487 -10.08 44.53 -1.40
C THR A 487 -9.53 43.76 -0.20
N ALA A 488 -10.21 42.70 0.24
CA ALA A 488 -9.77 41.92 1.39
C ALA A 488 -8.45 41.18 1.12
N ILE A 489 -8.30 40.62 -0.09
CA ILE A 489 -7.10 39.86 -0.46
C ILE A 489 -5.90 40.81 -0.58
N ASP A 490 -6.04 41.97 -1.21
CA ASP A 490 -4.98 42.96 -1.36
C ASP A 490 -4.51 43.48 0.02
N GLU A 491 -5.44 43.83 0.90
CA GLU A 491 -5.13 44.26 2.27
C GLU A 491 -4.38 43.16 3.05
N MET A 492 -4.87 41.93 2.97
CA MET A 492 -4.27 40.78 3.64
C MET A 492 -2.84 40.50 3.15
N LEU A 493 -2.63 40.49 1.84
CA LEU A 493 -1.30 40.30 1.24
C LEU A 493 -0.34 41.44 1.61
N THR A 494 -0.82 42.68 1.63
CA THR A 494 -0.05 43.85 2.07
C THR A 494 0.36 43.73 3.54
N ASN A 495 -0.56 43.32 4.41
CA ASN A 495 -0.30 43.07 5.84
C ASN A 495 0.71 41.94 6.05
N PHE A 496 0.65 40.88 5.24
CA PHE A 496 1.68 39.83 5.25
C PHE A 496 3.05 40.37 4.85
N GLN A 497 3.13 41.27 3.87
CA GLN A 497 4.39 41.84 3.46
C GLN A 497 5.01 42.70 4.57
N ILE A 498 4.19 43.46 5.29
CA ILE A 498 4.63 44.25 6.46
C ILE A 498 5.14 43.32 7.56
N THR A 499 4.37 42.27 7.87
CA THR A 499 4.72 41.28 8.90
C THR A 499 6.06 40.61 8.58
N LEU A 500 6.23 40.09 7.35
CA LEU A 500 7.48 39.45 6.91
C LEU A 500 8.68 40.41 6.88
N LYS A 501 8.48 41.71 6.64
CA LYS A 501 9.55 42.72 6.70
C LYS A 501 9.98 43.05 8.13
N SER A 502 9.10 42.82 9.12
CA SER A 502 9.38 43.07 10.54
C SER A 502 10.12 41.91 11.23
N MET A 503 9.97 40.68 10.71
CA MET A 503 10.61 39.48 11.27
C MET A 503 12.14 39.51 11.23
N GLY A 504 12.77 39.04 12.29
CA GLY A 504 14.23 38.99 12.42
C GLY A 504 14.91 40.36 12.64
N LYS A 505 14.14 41.43 12.90
CA LYS A 505 14.69 42.69 13.40
C LYS A 505 14.80 42.64 14.92
N ASN A 506 16.01 42.52 15.44
CA ASN A 506 16.29 42.67 16.87
C ASN A 506 15.82 44.05 17.35
N THR A 507 14.76 44.10 18.15
CA THR A 507 14.35 45.27 18.96
C THR A 507 15.32 45.59 20.12
N ALA A 508 16.58 45.14 20.03
CA ALA A 508 17.59 45.30 21.07
C ALA A 508 18.61 46.43 20.81
N ASN A 509 18.52 47.17 19.68
CA ASN A 509 19.57 48.10 19.28
C ASN A 509 19.22 49.60 19.29
N GLU A 510 18.03 49.99 19.77
CA GLU A 510 17.65 51.42 19.87
C GLU A 510 17.76 52.00 21.30
N GLN A 511 17.98 51.18 22.33
CA GLN A 511 18.16 51.68 23.71
C GLN A 511 19.62 52.04 24.09
N LYS A 512 20.58 51.95 23.17
CA LYS A 512 22.02 52.25 23.43
C LYS A 512 22.52 53.58 22.87
N LYS A 513 21.62 54.54 22.66
CA LYS A 513 21.95 55.91 22.22
C LYS A 513 21.36 57.01 23.10
N ILE A 514 21.12 56.76 24.38
CA ILE A 514 20.94 57.82 25.38
C ILE A 514 21.55 57.30 26.69
N TYR A 515 22.80 57.70 26.96
CA TYR A 515 23.40 58.10 28.25
C TYR A 515 24.92 58.18 28.09
#